data_AF-A0A917W058-F1
#
_entry.id   AF-A0A917W058-F1
#
_cell.length_a   1.000
_cell.length_b   1.000
_cell.length_c   1.000
_cell.angle_alpha   90.00
_cell.angle_beta   90.00
_cell.angle_gamma   90.00
#
_symmetry.space_group_name_H-M   'P 1'
#
loop_
_entity.id
_entity.type
_entity.pdbx_description
1 polymer ?
#
loop_
_entity_poly.entity_id
_entity_poly.type
_entity_poly.pdbx_seq_one_letter_code
_entity_poly.pdbx_strand_id
1 'polypeptide(L)'
;MTASATSSPTGQQYEISSGPYRAVVTEVGATLRHLSVDGRDILAGFGPGDRISGGHGQQLLPWPNRIRDGRYVFEGTEYDLPLSEPERHNAIHGLVRWSGWELVSHTDDTVVQQITVFPQKGWDTTLLATITHRLSADGLSVTVQAKNTGDRTVPFGYAAHPYFTVGEQSVDEIELTVPAVSYLDVDDRLLPVAVRPVDGLPEDLRDGSPLGARNLDTAFTDLATDDQGVWRIELALGDRRTTIWADGSHQWTQIYTGDDRRDLGIAIEPMTCGPDAFNTEVTATGLVVLHPGDVYEGSWGVSGR
;
A
#
# COMPACT_ATOMS: atom_id res chain seq x y z
N MET A 1 5.26 -19.13 38.94
CA MET A 1 5.16 -17.86 38.20
C MET A 1 5.16 -18.20 36.73
N THR A 2 3.99 -18.24 36.09
CA THR A 2 3.88 -18.37 34.65
C THR A 2 4.47 -17.11 34.03
N ALA A 3 5.48 -17.24 33.18
CA ALA A 3 5.99 -16.12 32.40
C ALA A 3 4.79 -15.51 31.66
N SER A 4 4.50 -14.23 31.95
CA SER A 4 3.53 -13.46 31.18
C SER A 4 4.06 -13.45 29.75
N ALA A 5 3.39 -14.13 28.83
CA ALA A 5 3.68 -13.97 27.41
C ALA A 5 3.54 -12.48 27.10
N THR A 6 4.64 -11.81 26.78
CA THR A 6 4.61 -10.43 26.33
C THR A 6 3.81 -10.41 25.02
N SER A 7 2.73 -9.63 24.97
CA SER A 7 1.93 -9.45 23.76
C SER A 7 2.81 -8.94 22.62
N SER A 8 2.61 -9.45 21.40
CA SER A 8 3.31 -8.95 20.22
C SER A 8 3.05 -7.44 20.06
N PRO A 9 4.04 -6.64 19.64
CA PRO A 9 3.85 -5.21 19.37
C PRO A 9 2.81 -4.89 18.29
N THR A 10 2.43 -5.89 17.48
CA THR A 10 1.44 -5.76 16.40
C THR A 10 0.13 -6.49 16.70
N GLY A 11 -0.09 -6.86 17.96
CA GLY A 11 -1.31 -7.55 18.40
C GLY A 11 -1.35 -9.01 17.94
N GLN A 12 -2.56 -9.56 17.80
CA GLN A 12 -2.75 -10.93 17.33
C GLN A 12 -2.14 -11.15 15.93
N GLN A 13 -1.74 -12.39 15.68
CA GLN A 13 -1.11 -12.84 14.44
C GLN A 13 -2.02 -13.88 13.79
N TYR A 14 -2.57 -13.58 12.62
CA TYR A 14 -3.49 -14.43 11.89
C TYR A 14 -2.74 -15.11 10.74
N GLU A 15 -2.43 -16.39 10.91
CA GLU A 15 -1.75 -17.20 9.89
C GLU A 15 -2.77 -17.81 8.92
N ILE A 16 -2.50 -17.69 7.62
CA ILE A 16 -3.29 -18.33 6.56
C ILE A 16 -2.37 -19.09 5.60
N SER A 17 -2.88 -20.13 4.96
CA SER A 17 -2.16 -20.96 4.00
C SER A 17 -3.08 -21.56 2.93
N SER A 18 -2.56 -21.69 1.71
CA SER A 18 -3.20 -22.45 0.64
C SER A 18 -2.13 -22.95 -0.33
N GLY A 19 -2.08 -24.26 -0.53
CA GLY A 19 -1.05 -24.89 -1.38
C GLY A 19 0.38 -24.53 -0.90
N PRO A 20 1.24 -23.97 -1.77
CA PRO A 20 2.60 -23.59 -1.41
C PRO A 20 2.69 -22.27 -0.64
N TYR A 21 1.60 -21.49 -0.58
CA TYR A 21 1.59 -20.16 -0.01
C TYR A 21 1.28 -20.17 1.49
N ARG A 22 1.98 -19.29 2.22
CA ARG A 22 1.71 -18.96 3.63
C ARG A 22 1.81 -17.47 3.82
N ALA A 23 0.91 -16.91 4.61
CA ALA A 23 0.94 -15.50 4.98
C ALA A 23 0.58 -15.30 6.45
N VAL A 24 1.04 -14.19 7.02
CA VAL A 24 0.62 -13.75 8.37
C VAL A 24 0.17 -12.30 8.30
N VAL A 25 -1.04 -12.06 8.80
CA VAL A 25 -1.63 -10.71 8.92
C VAL A 25 -1.78 -10.36 10.39
N THR A 26 -1.46 -9.13 10.78
CA THR A 26 -1.52 -8.70 12.19
C THR A 26 -2.80 -7.93 12.51
N GLU A 27 -3.19 -7.91 13.77
CA GLU A 27 -4.30 -7.11 14.30
C GLU A 27 -4.08 -5.60 14.12
N VAL A 28 -2.87 -5.12 14.46
CA VAL A 28 -2.53 -3.71 14.26
C VAL A 28 -2.34 -3.46 12.77
N GLY A 29 -3.07 -2.46 12.24
CA GLY A 29 -2.98 -1.99 10.87
C GLY A 29 -3.46 -2.98 9.80
N ALA A 30 -4.08 -4.11 10.17
CA ALA A 30 -4.36 -5.23 9.26
C ALA A 30 -3.14 -5.58 8.39
N THR A 31 -1.96 -5.57 9.01
CA THR A 31 -0.67 -5.51 8.30
C THR A 31 -0.28 -6.87 7.77
N LEU A 32 0.04 -6.96 6.47
CA LEU A 32 0.65 -8.15 5.88
C LEU A 32 2.10 -8.22 6.34
N ARG A 33 2.37 -9.02 7.38
CA ARG A 33 3.70 -9.13 7.99
C ARG A 33 4.60 -10.13 7.27
N HIS A 34 4.02 -11.20 6.73
CA HIS A 34 4.74 -12.29 6.11
C HIS A 34 3.98 -12.82 4.91
N LEU A 35 4.70 -13.16 3.84
CA LEU A 35 4.20 -13.89 2.69
C LEU A 35 5.34 -14.70 2.06
N SER A 36 5.09 -15.99 1.85
CA SER A 36 6.06 -16.92 1.26
C SER A 36 5.39 -17.90 0.31
N VAL A 37 6.18 -18.45 -0.61
CA VAL A 37 5.82 -19.54 -1.53
C VAL A 37 6.90 -20.62 -1.46
N ASP A 38 6.51 -21.88 -1.24
CA ASP A 38 7.42 -23.01 -1.07
C ASP A 38 8.53 -22.78 -0.01
N GLY A 39 8.19 -22.02 1.04
CA GLY A 39 9.09 -21.66 2.13
C GLY A 39 10.10 -20.56 1.80
N ARG A 40 10.04 -19.97 0.60
CA ARG A 40 10.80 -18.78 0.21
C ARG A 40 9.97 -17.53 0.42
N ASP A 41 10.53 -16.55 1.10
CA ASP A 41 9.87 -15.25 1.27
C ASP A 41 9.77 -14.52 -0.08
N ILE A 42 8.59 -13.94 -0.32
CA ILE A 42 8.34 -13.01 -1.43
C ILE A 42 7.99 -11.61 -0.92
N LEU A 43 7.73 -11.49 0.38
CA LEU A 43 7.60 -10.23 1.11
C LEU A 43 8.82 -10.05 2.02
N ALA A 44 9.49 -8.90 1.94
CA ALA A 44 10.47 -8.46 2.90
C ALA A 44 9.74 -7.97 4.16
N GLY A 45 9.28 -8.94 4.96
CA GLY A 45 8.48 -8.71 6.16
C GLY A 45 9.30 -8.33 7.39
N PHE A 46 8.69 -8.53 8.57
CA PHE A 46 9.35 -8.33 9.87
C PHE A 46 8.98 -9.44 10.87
N GLY A 47 9.77 -9.56 11.93
CA GLY A 47 9.60 -10.60 12.94
C GLY A 47 8.38 -10.38 13.84
N PRO A 48 7.81 -11.45 14.44
CA PRO A 48 6.61 -11.37 15.26
C PRO A 48 6.78 -10.53 16.55
N GLY A 49 8.02 -10.30 16.99
CA GLY A 49 8.37 -9.47 18.14
C GLY A 49 8.82 -8.06 17.78
N ASP A 50 8.88 -7.72 16.50
CA ASP A 50 9.38 -6.42 16.04
C ASP A 50 8.28 -5.36 16.07
N ARG A 51 8.71 -4.10 16.15
CA ARG A 51 7.84 -2.95 15.91
C ARG A 51 7.82 -2.66 14.42
N ILE A 52 6.67 -2.31 13.87
CA ILE A 52 6.56 -1.89 12.47
C ILE A 52 7.38 -0.59 12.28
N SER A 53 8.11 -0.52 11.17
CA SER A 53 8.81 0.69 10.71
C SER A 53 8.54 0.89 9.22
N GLY A 54 8.66 2.12 8.71
CA GLY A 54 8.63 2.40 7.27
C GLY A 54 7.37 1.90 6.54
N GLY A 55 6.22 1.76 7.19
CA GLY A 55 4.99 1.34 6.51
C GLY A 55 4.86 -0.15 6.20
N HIS A 56 5.84 -1.00 6.56
CA HIS A 56 5.91 -2.40 6.08
C HIS A 56 4.57 -3.15 6.20
N GLY A 57 3.96 -3.45 5.04
CA GLY A 57 2.73 -4.23 4.91
C GLY A 57 1.46 -3.54 5.39
N GLN A 58 1.52 -2.26 5.77
CA GLN A 58 0.40 -1.54 6.37
C GLN A 58 -0.63 -1.11 5.32
N GLN A 59 -1.89 -1.00 5.77
CA GLN A 59 -3.01 -0.45 5.00
C GLN A 59 -3.11 1.06 5.23
N LEU A 60 -3.31 1.82 4.15
CA LEU A 60 -3.25 3.29 4.13
C LEU A 60 -4.58 3.86 3.65
N LEU A 61 -5.39 4.35 4.59
CA LEU A 61 -6.68 4.99 4.31
C LEU A 61 -7.04 5.96 5.45
N PRO A 62 -7.80 7.04 5.19
CA PRO A 62 -8.54 7.34 3.97
C PRO A 62 -7.78 8.16 2.92
N TRP A 63 -6.44 8.26 3.01
CA TRP A 63 -5.61 8.76 1.91
C TRP A 63 -4.29 7.99 1.85
N PRO A 64 -3.77 7.73 0.64
CA PRO A 64 -2.42 7.24 0.45
C PRO A 64 -1.43 8.41 0.55
N ASN A 65 -0.16 8.07 0.79
CA ASN A 65 0.95 9.03 0.76
C ASN A 65 0.64 10.33 1.54
N ARG A 66 1.07 11.50 1.04
CA ARG A 66 1.07 12.78 1.77
C ARG A 66 -0.19 13.62 1.51
N ILE A 67 -0.56 14.43 2.51
CA ILE A 67 -1.40 15.62 2.40
C ILE A 67 -0.56 16.81 2.84
N ARG A 68 -0.40 17.78 1.95
CA ARG A 68 0.41 18.99 2.14
C ARG A 68 -0.03 19.73 3.39
N ASP A 69 0.94 20.06 4.25
CA ASP A 69 0.72 20.83 5.48
C ASP A 69 -0.30 20.20 6.45
N GLY A 70 -0.68 18.93 6.22
CA GLY A 70 -1.81 18.31 6.90
C GLY A 70 -3.11 19.07 6.69
N ARG A 71 -3.32 19.70 5.53
CA ARG A 71 -4.50 20.54 5.27
C ARG A 71 -5.14 20.19 3.96
N TYR A 72 -6.47 20.24 3.91
CA TYR A 72 -7.19 20.16 2.65
C TYR A 72 -8.51 20.93 2.73
N VAL A 73 -9.03 21.29 1.55
CA VAL A 73 -10.35 21.92 1.41
C VAL A 73 -11.25 20.95 0.67
N PHE A 74 -12.38 20.60 1.26
CA PHE A 74 -13.38 19.76 0.60
C PHE A 74 -14.77 20.36 0.77
N GLU A 75 -15.50 20.48 -0.34
CA GLU A 75 -16.83 21.12 -0.39
C GLU A 75 -16.87 22.50 0.32
N GLY A 76 -15.78 23.27 0.18
CA GLY A 76 -15.65 24.61 0.78
C GLY A 76 -15.34 24.63 2.28
N THR A 77 -15.13 23.47 2.91
CA THR A 77 -14.72 23.35 4.32
C THR A 77 -13.23 23.06 4.41
N GLU A 78 -12.52 23.79 5.27
CA GLU A 78 -11.11 23.56 5.59
C GLU A 78 -10.97 22.49 6.68
N TYR A 79 -10.03 21.57 6.49
CA TYR A 79 -9.70 20.50 7.44
C TYR A 79 -8.22 20.55 7.81
N ASP A 80 -7.91 20.42 9.11
CA ASP A 80 -6.55 20.30 9.63
C ASP A 80 -6.31 18.89 10.21
N LEU A 81 -5.48 18.10 9.55
CA LEU A 81 -4.98 16.80 9.97
C LEU A 81 -3.75 16.95 10.89
N PRO A 82 -3.51 16.02 11.83
CA PRO A 82 -2.24 15.92 12.54
C PRO A 82 -1.07 15.66 11.58
N LEU A 83 0.06 16.33 11.79
CA LEU A 83 1.29 16.08 11.04
C LEU A 83 1.93 14.78 11.51
N SER A 84 1.74 13.71 10.74
CA SER A 84 2.37 12.41 10.98
C SER A 84 3.72 12.23 10.29
N GLU A 85 4.15 13.21 9.47
CA GLU A 85 5.50 13.38 8.92
C GLU A 85 6.02 14.80 9.23
N PRO A 86 6.41 15.09 10.48
CA PRO A 86 6.77 16.46 10.90
C PRO A 86 7.97 17.04 10.15
N GLU A 87 8.95 16.20 9.78
CA GLU A 87 10.19 16.62 9.11
C GLU A 87 9.95 17.24 7.73
N ARG A 88 8.92 16.75 7.00
CA ARG A 88 8.49 17.31 5.70
C ARG A 88 7.22 18.15 5.81
N HIS A 89 6.73 18.36 7.04
CA HIS A 89 5.54 19.13 7.34
C HIS A 89 4.27 18.61 6.64
N ASN A 90 4.04 17.29 6.66
CA ASN A 90 2.88 16.67 6.00
C ASN A 90 2.09 15.76 6.97
N ALA A 91 0.84 15.48 6.62
CA ALA A 91 0.14 14.30 7.11
C ALA A 91 0.35 13.16 6.11
N ILE A 92 0.75 11.98 6.56
CA ILE A 92 1.08 10.85 5.70
C ILE A 92 0.34 9.56 6.10
N HIS A 93 -0.15 8.83 5.09
CA HIS A 93 -0.66 7.46 5.18
C HIS A 93 -1.93 7.25 6.03
N GLY A 94 -2.86 8.19 5.99
CA GLY A 94 -4.18 8.00 6.57
C GLY A 94 -4.20 7.90 8.10
N LEU A 95 -5.23 7.21 8.60
CA LEU A 95 -5.64 7.20 10.01
C LEU A 95 -5.57 5.82 10.68
N VAL A 96 -5.30 4.75 9.93
CA VAL A 96 -5.55 3.37 10.41
C VAL A 96 -4.31 2.51 10.59
N ARG A 97 -3.15 2.92 10.08
CA ARG A 97 -1.95 2.06 10.04
C ARG A 97 -1.44 1.62 11.42
N TRP A 98 -1.73 2.39 12.47
CA TRP A 98 -1.35 2.10 13.87
C TRP A 98 -2.52 1.64 14.75
N SER A 99 -3.71 1.47 14.19
CA SER A 99 -4.92 1.12 14.93
C SER A 99 -5.11 -0.40 14.98
N GLY A 100 -5.71 -0.91 16.05
CA GLY A 100 -6.17 -2.29 16.10
C GLY A 100 -7.40 -2.49 15.21
N TRP A 101 -7.38 -3.53 14.39
CA TRP A 101 -8.52 -3.94 13.57
C TRP A 101 -9.25 -5.09 14.25
N GLU A 102 -10.58 -5.08 14.15
CA GLU A 102 -11.41 -6.15 14.66
C GLU A 102 -11.36 -7.34 13.71
N LEU A 103 -11.11 -8.53 14.26
CA LEU A 103 -11.23 -9.77 13.49
C LEU A 103 -12.71 -10.08 13.23
N VAL A 104 -13.08 -10.18 11.96
CA VAL A 104 -14.42 -10.60 11.54
C VAL A 104 -14.50 -12.10 11.31
N SER A 105 -13.51 -12.66 10.59
CA SER A 105 -13.41 -14.11 10.36
C SER A 105 -11.98 -14.52 10.05
N HIS A 106 -11.60 -15.72 10.49
CA HIS A 106 -10.33 -16.36 10.19
C HIS A 106 -10.58 -17.84 9.84
N THR A 107 -10.14 -18.25 8.66
CA THR A 107 -10.19 -19.62 8.15
C THR A 107 -8.79 -20.02 7.71
N ASP A 108 -8.61 -21.25 7.22
CA ASP A 108 -7.30 -21.75 6.80
C ASP A 108 -6.65 -20.88 5.72
N ASP A 109 -7.42 -20.33 4.77
CA ASP A 109 -6.91 -19.58 3.62
C ASP A 109 -7.27 -18.09 3.62
N THR A 110 -8.09 -17.63 4.55
CA THR A 110 -8.68 -16.28 4.52
C THR A 110 -8.73 -15.65 5.92
N VAL A 111 -8.34 -14.38 6.01
CA VAL A 111 -8.57 -13.52 7.18
C VAL A 111 -9.28 -12.23 6.76
N VAL A 112 -10.35 -11.89 7.46
CA VAL A 112 -11.14 -10.68 7.26
C VAL A 112 -11.07 -9.84 8.53
N GLN A 113 -10.63 -8.59 8.38
CA GLN A 113 -10.55 -7.62 9.46
C GLN A 113 -11.30 -6.34 9.11
N GLN A 114 -11.85 -5.67 10.12
CA GLN A 114 -12.64 -4.45 9.96
C GLN A 114 -12.19 -3.37 10.95
N ILE A 115 -12.30 -2.11 10.54
CA ILE A 115 -12.11 -0.96 11.43
C ILE A 115 -13.16 0.10 11.15
N THR A 116 -13.64 0.75 12.23
CA THR A 116 -14.43 1.98 12.12
C THR A 116 -13.53 3.18 12.37
N VAL A 117 -13.40 4.05 11.39
CA VAL A 117 -12.78 5.38 11.54
C VAL A 117 -13.87 6.34 11.99
N PHE A 118 -13.82 6.77 13.24
CA PHE A 118 -14.74 7.77 13.80
C PHE A 118 -14.30 9.20 13.45
N PRO A 119 -15.22 10.18 13.53
CA PRO A 119 -14.87 11.59 13.45
C PRO A 119 -13.75 11.96 14.43
N GLN A 120 -12.74 12.65 13.92
CA GLN A 120 -11.56 13.10 14.65
C GLN A 120 -10.98 14.35 14.00
N LYS A 121 -9.86 14.85 14.53
CA LYS A 121 -9.24 16.07 14.00
C LYS A 121 -8.87 15.92 12.51
N GLY A 122 -9.47 16.77 11.68
CA GLY A 122 -9.27 16.79 10.22
C GLY A 122 -10.03 15.70 9.45
N TRP A 123 -10.96 14.99 10.09
CA TRP A 123 -11.83 14.00 9.43
C TRP A 123 -13.16 13.93 10.18
N ASP A 124 -14.26 14.43 9.63
CA ASP A 124 -15.51 14.65 10.37
C ASP A 124 -16.64 13.64 10.06
N THR A 125 -16.36 12.57 9.32
CA THR A 125 -17.33 11.50 9.01
C THR A 125 -16.96 10.15 9.64
N THR A 126 -17.88 9.17 9.57
CA THR A 126 -17.64 7.78 9.96
C THR A 126 -17.40 6.91 8.73
N LEU A 127 -16.26 6.23 8.68
CA LEU A 127 -15.92 5.27 7.62
C LEU A 127 -15.79 3.87 8.22
N LEU A 128 -16.42 2.88 7.58
CA LEU A 128 -16.21 1.46 7.89
C LEU A 128 -15.31 0.87 6.81
N ALA A 129 -14.11 0.41 7.18
CA ALA A 129 -13.20 -0.24 6.26
C ALA A 129 -13.06 -1.72 6.59
N THR A 130 -13.07 -2.57 5.56
CA THR A 130 -12.89 -4.02 5.65
C THR A 130 -11.76 -4.43 4.72
N ILE A 131 -10.83 -5.24 5.23
CA ILE A 131 -9.74 -5.84 4.44
C ILE A 131 -9.85 -7.35 4.51
N THR A 132 -9.92 -7.98 3.34
CA THR A 132 -9.91 -9.44 3.20
C THR A 132 -8.59 -9.86 2.56
N HIS A 133 -7.77 -10.60 3.31
CA HIS A 133 -6.61 -11.28 2.74
C HIS A 133 -6.98 -12.73 2.48
N ARG A 134 -6.81 -13.19 1.25
CA ARG A 134 -7.15 -14.55 0.83
C ARG A 134 -6.02 -15.17 0.01
N LEU A 135 -5.59 -16.36 0.41
CA LEU A 135 -4.70 -17.19 -0.38
C LEU A 135 -5.48 -18.15 -1.28
N SER A 136 -4.93 -18.45 -2.44
CA SER A 136 -5.38 -19.50 -3.34
C SER A 136 -4.17 -20.26 -3.90
N ALA A 137 -4.38 -21.13 -4.90
CA ALA A 137 -3.28 -21.73 -5.65
C ALA A 137 -2.50 -20.70 -6.49
N ASP A 138 -3.12 -19.54 -6.78
CA ASP A 138 -2.58 -18.51 -7.67
C ASP A 138 -1.82 -17.41 -6.91
N GLY A 139 -1.88 -17.38 -5.58
CA GLY A 139 -1.19 -16.40 -4.74
C GLY A 139 -2.09 -15.76 -3.68
N LEU A 140 -1.70 -14.56 -3.23
CA LEU A 140 -2.46 -13.71 -2.32
C LEU A 140 -3.32 -12.73 -3.12
N SER A 141 -4.59 -12.60 -2.73
CA SER A 141 -5.47 -11.49 -3.09
C SER A 141 -5.84 -10.72 -1.84
N VAL A 142 -5.87 -9.40 -1.95
CA VAL A 142 -6.30 -8.46 -0.92
C VAL A 142 -7.44 -7.63 -1.49
N THR A 143 -8.63 -7.79 -0.92
CA THR A 143 -9.80 -6.97 -1.26
C THR A 143 -10.02 -5.94 -0.17
N VAL A 144 -10.09 -4.67 -0.57
CA VAL A 144 -10.42 -3.54 0.28
C VAL A 144 -11.85 -3.10 0.01
N GLN A 145 -12.60 -2.86 1.08
CA GLN A 145 -13.88 -2.17 1.02
C GLN A 145 -13.86 -0.99 1.98
N ALA A 146 -14.38 0.16 1.55
CA ALA A 146 -14.55 1.34 2.40
C ALA A 146 -15.95 1.91 2.20
N LYS A 147 -16.75 1.84 3.27
CA LYS A 147 -18.13 2.33 3.28
C LYS A 147 -18.23 3.62 4.08
N ASN A 148 -18.77 4.66 3.46
CA ASN A 148 -19.17 5.85 4.21
C ASN A 148 -20.46 5.55 4.98
N THR A 149 -20.35 5.51 6.31
CA THR A 149 -21.46 5.25 7.23
C THR A 149 -21.90 6.50 7.99
N GLY A 150 -21.24 7.64 7.73
CA GLY A 150 -21.64 8.95 8.23
C GLY A 150 -22.68 9.62 7.34
N ASP A 151 -22.86 10.92 7.58
CA ASP A 151 -23.88 11.77 6.95
C ASP A 151 -23.29 12.84 6.01
N ARG A 152 -21.97 12.80 5.76
CA ARG A 152 -21.22 13.75 4.92
C ARG A 152 -20.49 13.05 3.79
N THR A 153 -20.47 13.68 2.61
CA THR A 153 -19.59 13.28 1.51
C THR A 153 -18.13 13.49 1.89
N VAL A 154 -17.23 12.58 1.51
CA VAL A 154 -15.80 12.72 1.78
C VAL A 154 -14.92 12.30 0.59
N PRO A 155 -13.72 12.90 0.44
CA PRO A 155 -12.69 12.37 -0.44
C PRO A 155 -12.06 11.14 0.22
N PHE A 156 -11.73 10.14 -0.58
CA PHE A 156 -11.17 8.88 -0.15
C PHE A 156 -10.11 8.40 -1.13
N GLY A 157 -9.02 7.91 -0.59
CA GLY A 157 -8.05 7.09 -1.30
C GLY A 157 -7.54 5.96 -0.43
N TYR A 158 -7.06 4.91 -1.09
CA TYR A 158 -6.48 3.74 -0.45
C TYR A 158 -5.11 3.43 -1.06
N ALA A 159 -4.21 2.91 -0.22
CA ALA A 159 -3.05 2.17 -0.66
C ALA A 159 -2.66 1.06 0.33
N ALA A 160 -1.82 0.14 -0.11
CA ALA A 160 -1.10 -0.79 0.77
C ALA A 160 0.40 -0.55 0.63
N HIS A 161 1.19 -0.79 1.69
CA HIS A 161 2.63 -0.52 1.69
C HIS A 161 3.54 -1.76 1.90
N PRO A 162 3.33 -2.86 1.14
CA PRO A 162 4.18 -4.06 1.25
C PRO A 162 5.57 -3.83 0.64
N TYR A 163 6.60 -4.40 1.28
CA TYR A 163 7.95 -4.53 0.72
C TYR A 163 8.14 -5.94 0.17
N PHE A 164 8.63 -6.05 -1.06
CA PHE A 164 8.83 -7.30 -1.76
C PHE A 164 10.31 -7.65 -1.89
N THR A 165 10.56 -8.94 -1.95
CA THR A 165 11.89 -9.51 -2.19
C THR A 165 11.79 -10.66 -3.17
N VAL A 166 12.85 -10.85 -3.93
CA VAL A 166 13.12 -12.06 -4.72
C VAL A 166 14.34 -12.80 -4.15
N GLY A 167 14.76 -12.49 -2.92
CA GLY A 167 15.90 -13.06 -2.21
C GLY A 167 17.25 -12.55 -2.72
N GLU A 168 17.28 -11.29 -3.12
CA GLU A 168 18.45 -10.46 -3.39
C GLU A 168 19.27 -10.15 -2.12
N GLN A 169 20.53 -9.72 -2.30
CA GLN A 169 21.30 -9.10 -1.21
C GLN A 169 21.14 -7.58 -1.21
N SER A 170 21.03 -6.99 -2.41
CA SER A 170 20.72 -5.58 -2.64
C SER A 170 19.60 -5.47 -3.66
N VAL A 171 18.70 -4.50 -3.48
CA VAL A 171 17.66 -4.17 -4.47
C VAL A 171 18.23 -3.78 -5.83
N ASP A 172 19.52 -3.41 -5.91
CA ASP A 172 20.22 -3.08 -7.16
C ASP A 172 20.26 -4.26 -8.14
N GLU A 173 20.19 -5.49 -7.63
CA GLU A 173 20.20 -6.73 -8.41
C GLU A 173 18.85 -7.05 -9.07
N ILE A 174 17.78 -6.44 -8.57
CA ILE A 174 16.41 -6.78 -8.98
C ILE A 174 16.15 -6.20 -10.38
N GLU A 175 15.80 -7.09 -11.30
CA GLU A 175 15.14 -6.76 -12.56
C GLU A 175 13.70 -6.34 -12.24
N LEU A 176 13.36 -5.06 -12.45
CA LEU A 176 12.04 -4.51 -12.11
C LEU A 176 11.33 -4.05 -13.40
N THR A 177 10.15 -4.63 -13.65
CA THR A 177 9.27 -4.21 -14.76
C THR A 177 8.06 -3.47 -14.20
N VAL A 178 7.94 -2.18 -14.48
CA VAL A 178 6.73 -1.38 -14.15
C VAL A 178 6.06 -0.94 -15.45
N PRO A 179 4.79 -1.31 -15.71
CA PRO A 179 4.13 -1.03 -16.99
C PRO A 179 3.57 0.40 -17.04
N ALA A 180 4.25 1.39 -16.44
CA ALA A 180 3.81 2.78 -16.38
C ALA A 180 4.47 3.61 -17.49
N VAL A 181 3.69 4.51 -18.11
CA VAL A 181 4.25 5.49 -19.07
C VAL A 181 4.45 6.88 -18.46
N SER A 182 3.96 7.09 -17.23
CA SER A 182 4.04 8.36 -16.52
C SER A 182 4.49 8.17 -15.08
N TYR A 183 5.24 9.15 -14.56
CA TYR A 183 5.63 9.24 -13.15
C TYR A 183 5.33 10.63 -12.59
N LEU A 184 5.29 10.75 -11.26
CA LEU A 184 5.09 12.00 -10.56
C LEU A 184 6.42 12.64 -10.19
N ASP A 185 6.68 13.81 -10.76
CA ASP A 185 7.72 14.72 -10.32
C ASP A 185 7.28 15.44 -9.04
N VAL A 186 8.20 15.57 -8.07
CA VAL A 186 7.93 16.06 -6.72
C VAL A 186 8.95 17.10 -6.26
N ASP A 187 8.55 17.93 -5.29
CA ASP A 187 9.44 18.88 -4.63
C ASP A 187 10.31 18.22 -3.54
N ASP A 188 11.10 19.03 -2.82
CA ASP A 188 11.97 18.59 -1.73
C ASP A 188 11.20 18.03 -0.51
N ARG A 189 9.90 18.33 -0.41
CA ARG A 189 8.98 17.77 0.59
C ARG A 189 8.26 16.52 0.07
N LEU A 190 8.62 16.05 -1.12
CA LEU A 190 7.99 14.95 -1.84
C LEU A 190 6.51 15.19 -2.13
N LEU A 191 6.15 16.46 -2.38
CA LEU A 191 4.80 16.84 -2.77
C LEU A 191 4.69 17.01 -4.28
N PRO A 192 3.50 16.78 -4.88
CA PRO A 192 3.32 16.81 -6.32
C PRO A 192 3.74 18.14 -6.96
N VAL A 193 4.49 18.05 -8.06
CA VAL A 193 4.78 19.16 -8.98
C VAL A 193 4.08 18.93 -10.31
N ALA A 194 4.32 17.80 -10.97
CA ALA A 194 3.71 17.47 -12.26
C ALA A 194 3.80 15.97 -12.58
N VAL A 195 2.83 15.45 -13.33
CA VAL A 195 2.96 14.14 -13.98
C VAL A 195 3.78 14.30 -15.27
N ARG A 196 4.79 13.45 -15.47
CA ARG A 196 5.72 13.50 -16.61
C ARG A 196 5.84 12.13 -17.28
N PRO A 197 6.09 12.08 -18.60
CA PRO A 197 6.36 10.81 -19.29
C PRO A 197 7.69 10.22 -18.84
N VAL A 198 7.80 8.89 -18.82
CA VAL A 198 9.04 8.18 -18.44
C VAL A 198 10.06 8.09 -19.59
N ASP A 199 9.67 8.33 -20.84
CA ASP A 199 10.48 8.04 -22.02
C ASP A 199 11.90 8.66 -21.95
N GLY A 200 12.92 7.80 -21.98
CA GLY A 200 14.33 8.22 -21.97
C GLY A 200 14.85 8.70 -20.61
N LEU A 201 14.09 8.49 -19.54
CA LEU A 201 14.47 8.83 -18.16
C LEU A 201 14.81 7.59 -17.33
N PRO A 202 15.55 7.73 -16.21
CA PRO A 202 15.84 6.63 -15.29
C PRO A 202 14.59 5.93 -14.72
N GLU A 203 13.47 6.64 -14.66
CA GLU A 203 12.14 6.17 -14.24
C GLU A 203 11.48 5.25 -15.28
N ASP A 204 12.03 5.12 -16.50
CA ASP A 204 11.55 4.14 -17.47
C ASP A 204 11.95 2.73 -17.04
N LEU A 205 10.99 2.04 -16.42
CA LEU A 205 11.13 0.68 -15.90
C LEU A 205 10.37 -0.34 -16.77
N ARG A 206 9.95 0.03 -17.99
CA ARG A 206 9.15 -0.84 -18.85
C ARG A 206 9.95 -1.99 -19.48
N ASP A 207 11.28 -1.88 -19.50
CA ASP A 207 12.18 -2.85 -20.14
C ASP A 207 12.62 -4.00 -19.24
N GLY A 208 12.33 -3.94 -17.93
CA GLY A 208 12.69 -4.97 -16.97
C GLY A 208 14.18 -5.04 -16.65
N SER A 209 14.93 -3.96 -16.86
CA SER A 209 16.37 -3.91 -16.55
C SER A 209 16.65 -3.97 -15.04
N PRO A 210 17.84 -4.47 -14.63
CA PRO A 210 18.27 -4.41 -13.23
C PRO A 210 18.25 -2.99 -12.68
N LEU A 211 17.73 -2.78 -11.47
CA LEU A 211 17.60 -1.45 -10.87
C LEU A 211 18.94 -0.70 -10.78
N GLY A 212 20.03 -1.41 -10.46
CA GLY A 212 21.33 -0.78 -10.25
C GLY A 212 21.25 0.33 -9.19
N ALA A 213 22.00 1.41 -9.40
CA ALA A 213 22.05 2.55 -8.46
C ALA A 213 20.80 3.46 -8.48
N ARG A 214 19.72 3.08 -9.20
CA ARG A 214 18.48 3.88 -9.21
C ARG A 214 17.89 3.90 -7.81
N ASN A 215 17.67 5.10 -7.27
CA ASN A 215 16.95 5.30 -6.03
C ASN A 215 15.58 5.91 -6.34
N LEU A 216 14.53 5.19 -5.98
CA LEU A 216 13.14 5.55 -6.25
C LEU A 216 12.44 5.80 -4.92
N ASP A 217 11.74 6.93 -4.89
CA ASP A 217 10.61 7.22 -3.99
C ASP A 217 9.55 7.88 -4.88
N THR A 218 9.09 7.10 -5.87
CA THR A 218 8.44 7.63 -7.07
C THR A 218 7.06 7.01 -7.27
N ALA A 219 6.05 7.87 -7.41
CA ALA A 219 4.71 7.45 -7.82
C ALA A 219 4.63 7.35 -9.34
N PHE A 220 4.03 6.27 -9.83
CA PHE A 220 3.76 6.00 -11.24
C PHE A 220 2.26 5.92 -11.52
N THR A 221 1.87 6.31 -12.72
CA THR A 221 0.49 6.26 -13.20
C THR A 221 0.46 5.93 -14.70
N ASP A 222 -0.73 5.93 -15.32
CA ASP A 222 -0.93 5.50 -16.70
C ASP A 222 -0.38 4.08 -16.93
N LEU A 223 -0.73 3.17 -16.01
CA LEU A 223 -0.31 1.77 -16.02
C LEU A 223 -1.00 1.01 -17.15
N ALA A 224 -0.24 0.32 -17.99
CA ALA A 224 -0.79 -0.57 -19.01
C ALA A 224 -1.45 -1.79 -18.33
N THR A 225 -2.69 -2.05 -18.72
CA THR A 225 -3.48 -3.17 -18.23
C THR A 225 -3.66 -4.24 -19.30
N ASP A 226 -3.94 -5.46 -18.87
CA ASP A 226 -4.44 -6.51 -19.76
C ASP A 226 -5.91 -6.27 -20.16
N ASP A 227 -6.48 -7.23 -20.91
CA ASP A 227 -7.88 -7.22 -21.35
C ASP A 227 -8.89 -7.27 -20.19
N GLN A 228 -8.45 -7.58 -18.97
CA GLN A 228 -9.28 -7.59 -17.75
C GLN A 228 -9.14 -6.29 -16.95
N GLY A 229 -8.36 -5.31 -17.42
CA GLY A 229 -8.12 -4.07 -16.70
C GLY A 229 -7.17 -4.23 -15.52
N VAL A 230 -6.33 -5.27 -15.52
CA VAL A 230 -5.34 -5.54 -14.45
C VAL A 230 -3.95 -5.17 -14.93
N TRP A 231 -3.24 -4.34 -14.17
CA TRP A 231 -1.82 -4.08 -14.38
C TRP A 231 -0.97 -5.05 -13.56
N ARG A 232 0.27 -5.30 -14.00
CA ARG A 232 1.21 -6.21 -13.34
C ARG A 232 2.62 -5.64 -13.29
N ILE A 233 3.21 -5.64 -12.10
CA ILE A 233 4.60 -5.28 -11.86
C ILE A 233 5.37 -6.56 -11.53
N GLU A 234 6.52 -6.77 -12.18
CA GLU A 234 7.34 -7.97 -11.99
C GLU A 234 8.68 -7.61 -11.36
N LEU A 235 9.03 -8.32 -10.28
CA LEU A 235 10.39 -8.41 -9.75
C LEU A 235 11.02 -9.73 -10.17
N ALA A 236 12.29 -9.66 -10.51
CA ALA A 236 13.03 -10.77 -11.09
C ALA A 236 14.47 -10.83 -10.58
N LEU A 237 14.94 -12.04 -10.27
CA LEU A 237 16.36 -12.32 -10.00
C LEU A 237 16.70 -13.77 -10.35
N GLY A 238 17.39 -13.97 -11.47
CA GLY A 238 17.63 -15.30 -12.04
C GLY A 238 16.32 -15.96 -12.45
N ASP A 239 16.00 -17.13 -11.90
CA ASP A 239 14.73 -17.84 -12.17
C ASP A 239 13.59 -17.43 -11.21
N ARG A 240 13.89 -16.67 -10.15
CA ARG A 240 12.91 -16.26 -9.14
C ARG A 240 12.08 -15.11 -9.67
N ARG A 241 10.77 -15.15 -9.45
CA ARG A 241 9.82 -14.11 -9.86
C ARG A 241 8.79 -13.83 -8.77
N THR A 242 8.46 -12.55 -8.60
CA THR A 242 7.34 -12.08 -7.79
C THR A 242 6.54 -11.09 -8.65
N THR A 243 5.24 -11.29 -8.78
CA THR A 243 4.35 -10.43 -9.55
C THR A 243 3.33 -9.79 -8.62
N ILE A 244 3.25 -8.46 -8.66
CA ILE A 244 2.23 -7.68 -7.98
C ILE A 244 1.21 -7.28 -9.03
N TRP A 245 -0.07 -7.39 -8.71
CA TRP A 245 -1.14 -6.98 -9.60
C TRP A 245 -2.17 -6.14 -8.86
N ALA A 246 -2.85 -5.25 -9.57
CA ALA A 246 -4.09 -4.66 -9.08
C ALA A 246 -5.07 -4.43 -10.23
N ASP A 247 -6.35 -4.41 -9.89
CA ASP A 247 -7.41 -4.06 -10.81
C ASP A 247 -7.45 -2.54 -11.09
N GLY A 248 -8.33 -2.15 -12.01
CA GLY A 248 -8.49 -0.75 -12.43
C GLY A 248 -8.93 0.22 -11.34
N SER A 249 -9.23 -0.24 -10.12
CA SER A 249 -9.51 0.65 -8.98
C SER A 249 -8.24 1.25 -8.37
N HIS A 250 -7.06 0.73 -8.71
CA HIS A 250 -5.75 1.24 -8.29
C HIS A 250 -5.03 1.86 -9.49
N GLN A 251 -5.22 3.17 -9.71
CA GLN A 251 -4.71 3.85 -10.90
C GLN A 251 -3.27 4.38 -10.75
N TRP A 252 -2.68 4.15 -9.58
CA TRP A 252 -1.33 4.59 -9.23
C TRP A 252 -0.56 3.46 -8.53
N THR A 253 0.77 3.53 -8.59
CA THR A 253 1.66 2.71 -7.75
C THR A 253 2.81 3.55 -7.22
N GLN A 254 3.17 3.44 -5.95
CA GLN A 254 4.45 3.97 -5.44
C GLN A 254 5.51 2.88 -5.58
N ILE A 255 6.72 3.25 -5.99
CA ILE A 255 7.91 2.40 -5.92
C ILE A 255 8.93 3.06 -5.00
N TYR A 256 9.28 2.38 -3.90
CA TYR A 256 10.27 2.85 -2.94
C TYR A 256 11.39 1.83 -2.73
N THR A 257 12.64 2.26 -2.94
CA THR A 257 13.83 1.37 -2.91
C THR A 257 14.66 1.48 -1.63
N GLY A 258 14.12 2.09 -0.56
CA GLY A 258 14.79 2.10 0.74
C GLY A 258 15.89 3.14 0.91
N ASP A 259 16.05 4.10 -0.01
CA ASP A 259 17.15 5.07 -0.01
C ASP A 259 18.53 4.42 0.13
N ASP A 260 19.29 4.79 1.16
CA ASP A 260 20.60 4.20 1.47
C ASP A 260 20.51 2.76 2.01
N ARG A 261 19.32 2.33 2.42
CA ARG A 261 19.03 0.98 2.94
C ARG A 261 18.61 0.05 1.80
N ARG A 262 19.57 -0.29 0.95
CA ARG A 262 19.39 -1.15 -0.23
C ARG A 262 19.10 -2.62 0.10
N ASP A 263 19.09 -3.00 1.38
CA ASP A 263 18.84 -4.35 1.90
C ASP A 263 17.39 -4.59 2.37
N LEU A 264 16.50 -3.60 2.24
CA LEU A 264 15.12 -3.66 2.77
C LEU A 264 14.10 -4.40 1.89
N GLY A 265 14.46 -4.74 0.64
CA GLY A 265 13.48 -5.04 -0.41
C GLY A 265 12.86 -3.77 -1.01
N ILE A 266 11.93 -3.93 -1.95
CA ILE A 266 11.29 -2.83 -2.68
C ILE A 266 9.84 -2.69 -2.22
N ALA A 267 9.45 -1.50 -1.76
CA ALA A 267 8.03 -1.19 -1.56
C ALA A 267 7.35 -0.97 -2.91
N ILE A 268 6.29 -1.71 -3.16
CA ILE A 268 5.41 -1.52 -4.33
C ILE A 268 4.02 -1.34 -3.77
N GLU A 269 3.51 -0.11 -3.87
CA GLU A 269 2.28 0.29 -3.19
C GLU A 269 1.18 0.50 -4.23
N PRO A 270 0.25 -0.43 -4.43
CA PRO A 270 -0.95 -0.15 -5.20
C PRO A 270 -1.71 0.99 -4.54
N MET A 271 -2.05 2.05 -5.27
CA MET A 271 -2.80 3.19 -4.76
C MET A 271 -3.98 3.55 -5.66
N THR A 272 -5.08 3.98 -5.07
CA THR A 272 -6.23 4.48 -5.84
C THR A 272 -5.90 5.80 -6.52
N CYS A 273 -5.33 6.74 -5.77
CA CYS A 273 -4.96 8.09 -6.21
C CYS A 273 -3.51 8.42 -5.85
N GLY A 274 -2.97 9.48 -6.44
CA GLY A 274 -1.61 9.92 -6.16
C GLY A 274 -1.48 10.70 -4.83
N PRO A 275 -0.24 11.05 -4.45
CA PRO A 275 0.04 11.93 -3.31
C PRO A 275 -0.69 13.27 -3.39
N ASP A 276 -1.14 13.80 -2.26
CA ASP A 276 -1.82 15.10 -2.11
C ASP A 276 -3.09 15.26 -2.96
N ALA A 277 -3.70 14.16 -3.42
CA ALA A 277 -4.86 14.17 -4.33
C ALA A 277 -6.06 14.97 -3.79
N PHE A 278 -6.16 15.21 -2.48
CA PHE A 278 -7.23 16.02 -1.90
C PHE A 278 -7.07 17.51 -2.22
N ASN A 279 -5.89 17.96 -2.65
CA ASN A 279 -5.54 19.36 -2.86
C ASN A 279 -5.22 19.72 -4.31
N THR A 280 -5.01 18.73 -5.18
CA THR A 280 -4.56 18.99 -6.56
C THR A 280 -5.14 18.00 -7.56
N GLU A 281 -5.60 18.54 -8.68
CA GLU A 281 -6.06 17.75 -9.83
C GLU A 281 -4.94 16.94 -10.48
N VAL A 282 -3.67 17.32 -10.27
CA VAL A 282 -2.49 16.64 -10.84
C VAL A 282 -2.45 15.16 -10.45
N THR A 283 -2.90 14.85 -9.23
CA THR A 283 -2.85 13.50 -8.65
C THR A 283 -4.23 12.94 -8.30
N ALA A 284 -5.30 13.65 -8.69
CA ALA A 284 -6.68 13.30 -8.37
C ALA A 284 -7.26 12.15 -9.23
N THR A 285 -6.56 11.70 -10.28
CA THR A 285 -6.94 10.47 -11.01
C THR A 285 -7.10 9.32 -10.01
N GLY A 286 -8.27 8.70 -9.97
CA GLY A 286 -8.60 7.60 -9.05
C GLY A 286 -8.89 8.03 -7.61
N LEU A 287 -8.97 9.35 -7.34
CA LEU A 287 -9.55 9.86 -6.09
C LEU A 287 -11.03 9.49 -6.06
N VAL A 288 -11.47 8.86 -4.98
CA VAL A 288 -12.86 8.45 -4.79
C VAL A 288 -13.57 9.53 -3.98
N VAL A 289 -14.81 9.84 -4.35
CA VAL A 289 -15.71 10.65 -3.53
C VAL A 289 -16.82 9.74 -3.03
N LEU A 290 -16.91 9.55 -1.71
CA LEU A 290 -17.90 8.68 -1.09
C LEU A 290 -19.03 9.51 -0.50
N HIS A 291 -20.23 9.44 -1.09
CA HIS A 291 -21.44 9.97 -0.47
C HIS A 291 -21.91 9.07 0.68
N PRO A 292 -22.79 9.56 1.57
CA PRO A 292 -23.39 8.74 2.62
C PRO A 292 -24.00 7.44 2.09
N GLY A 293 -23.51 6.30 2.57
CA GLY A 293 -23.94 4.97 2.14
C GLY A 293 -23.14 4.36 0.99
N ASP A 294 -22.32 5.14 0.28
CA ASP A 294 -21.47 4.65 -0.79
C ASP A 294 -20.41 3.68 -0.27
N VAL A 295 -20.00 2.77 -1.15
CA VAL A 295 -18.96 1.76 -0.91
C VAL A 295 -17.96 1.84 -2.05
N TYR A 296 -16.69 2.04 -1.70
CA TYR A 296 -15.57 1.71 -2.56
C TYR A 296 -15.19 0.23 -2.38
N GLU A 297 -14.87 -0.44 -3.47
CA GLU A 297 -14.26 -1.78 -3.47
C GLU A 297 -13.12 -1.82 -4.50
N GLY A 298 -12.03 -2.47 -4.14
CA GLY A 298 -10.87 -2.67 -5.02
C GLY A 298 -10.04 -3.87 -4.59
N SER A 299 -9.29 -4.44 -5.53
CA SER A 299 -8.41 -5.59 -5.26
C SER A 299 -7.01 -5.42 -5.84
N TRP A 300 -6.04 -5.92 -5.07
CA TRP A 300 -4.65 -6.11 -5.48
C TRP A 300 -4.15 -7.45 -4.95
N GLY A 301 -3.01 -7.92 -5.43
CA GLY A 301 -2.48 -9.19 -4.97
C GLY A 301 -1.06 -9.47 -5.43
N VAL A 302 -0.58 -10.65 -5.03
CA VAL A 302 0.80 -11.07 -5.19
C VAL A 302 0.84 -12.54 -5.56
N SER A 303 1.60 -12.88 -6.60
CA SER A 303 1.94 -14.26 -6.93
C SER A 303 3.45 -14.39 -7.08
N GLY A 304 3.97 -15.61 -6.97
CA GLY A 304 5.41 -15.83 -7.10
C GLY A 304 5.76 -17.27 -7.43
N ARG A 305 7.00 -17.45 -7.90
CA ARG A 305 7.66 -18.74 -8.10
C ARG A 305 9.15 -18.58 -7.83
#